data_AF-A0AA46A4J6-F1
#
_entry.id   AF-A0AA46A4J6-F1
#
_cell.length_a   1.000
_cell.length_b   1.000
_cell.length_c   1.000
_cell.angle_alpha   90.00
_cell.angle_beta   90.00
_cell.angle_gamma   90.00
#
_symmetry.space_group_name_H-M   'P 1'
#
loop_
_entity.id
_entity.type
_entity.pdbx_description
1 polymer ?
#
loop_
_entity_poly.entity_id
_entity_poly.type
_entity_poly.pdbx_seq_one_letter_code
_entity_poly.pdbx_strand_id
1 'polypeptide(L)'
;MTPSDRPRPLDRLAATVEARKSADSESSWTAKLLAKGPEKCAEKFGEEAIEAIIEATRGDRDRLVSEAADVLYHLLVMLAARDLTLADVEAELERREGVSGLAEKAARE
;
A
#
# COMPACT_ATOMS: atom_id res chain seq x y z
N MET A 1 27.60 7.50 1.00
CA MET A 1 26.31 6.84 0.75
C MET A 1 26.44 6.09 -0.55
N THR A 2 26.57 4.76 -0.47
CA THR A 2 26.54 3.90 -1.66
C THR A 2 25.11 3.85 -2.23
N PRO A 3 24.90 3.42 -3.47
CA PRO A 3 23.55 3.20 -4.01
C PRO A 3 22.67 2.29 -3.13
N SER A 4 23.29 1.44 -2.30
CA SER A 4 22.61 0.54 -1.36
C SER A 4 22.14 1.22 -0.06
N ASP A 5 22.55 2.46 0.21
CA ASP A 5 22.20 3.20 1.44
C ASP A 5 21.00 4.15 1.25
N ARG A 6 20.42 4.24 0.04
CA ARG A 6 19.27 5.11 -0.21
C ARG A 6 17.99 4.41 0.26
N PRO A 7 17.10 5.10 1.02
CA PRO A 7 15.82 4.55 1.41
C PRO A 7 15.02 4.08 0.18
N ARG A 8 14.41 2.89 0.26
CA ARG A 8 13.67 2.33 -0.88
C ARG A 8 12.47 3.23 -1.20
N PRO A 9 11.96 3.20 -2.45
CA PRO A 9 10.79 4.01 -2.82
C PRO A 9 9.60 3.84 -1.87
N LEU A 10 9.32 2.62 -1.42
CA LEU A 10 8.23 2.34 -0.47
C LEU A 10 8.46 2.96 0.90
N ASP A 11 9.69 2.89 1.44
CA ASP A 11 10.02 3.52 2.72
C ASP A 11 9.79 5.04 2.68
N ARG A 12 10.22 5.69 1.59
CA ARG A 12 10.02 7.14 1.39
C ARG A 12 8.54 7.49 1.21
N LEU A 13 7.80 6.64 0.51
CA LEU A 13 6.38 6.84 0.30
C LEU A 13 5.61 6.70 1.63
N ALA A 14 5.87 5.65 2.40
CA ALA A 14 5.26 5.44 3.72
C ALA A 14 5.54 6.62 4.67
N ALA A 15 6.79 7.10 4.74
CA ALA A 15 7.14 8.27 5.52
C ALA A 15 6.39 9.54 5.07
N THR A 16 6.20 9.70 3.76
CA THR A 16 5.46 10.82 3.19
C THR A 16 3.96 10.76 3.54
N VAL A 17 3.36 9.57 3.49
CA VAL A 17 1.95 9.37 3.86
C VAL A 17 1.73 9.66 5.35
N GLU A 18 2.60 9.14 6.22
CA GLU A 18 2.51 9.36 7.67
C GLU A 18 2.64 10.85 8.02
N ALA A 19 3.60 11.54 7.43
CA ALA A 19 3.79 12.98 7.63
C ALA A 19 2.56 13.82 7.20
N ARG A 20 1.69 13.28 6.34
CA ARG A 20 0.49 13.95 5.85
C ARG A 20 -0.76 13.65 6.67
N LYS A 21 -0.73 12.74 7.64
CA LYS A 21 -1.89 12.46 8.53
C LYS A 21 -2.35 13.67 9.32
N SER A 22 -1.42 14.52 9.73
CA SER A 22 -1.70 15.73 10.52
C SER A 22 -1.53 17.02 9.71
N ALA A 23 -1.33 16.91 8.40
CA ALA A 23 -1.22 18.08 7.53
C ALA A 23 -2.60 18.66 7.23
N ASP A 24 -2.64 19.94 6.86
CA ASP A 24 -3.85 20.59 6.35
C ASP A 24 -4.40 19.80 5.16
N SER A 25 -5.70 19.51 5.13
CA SER A 25 -6.35 18.73 4.08
C SER A 25 -6.23 19.37 2.69
N GLU A 26 -6.03 20.68 2.60
CA GLU A 26 -5.84 21.38 1.32
C GLU A 26 -4.37 21.42 0.88
N SER A 27 -3.43 20.96 1.72
CA SER A 27 -1.99 20.97 1.39
C SER A 27 -1.59 19.88 0.39
N SER A 28 -2.34 18.79 0.29
CA SER A 28 -2.02 17.67 -0.60
C SER A 28 -3.19 16.72 -0.81
N TRP A 29 -3.16 15.95 -1.90
CA TRP A 29 -4.14 14.89 -2.15
C TRP A 29 -4.19 13.83 -1.04
N THR A 30 -3.04 13.41 -0.51
CA THR A 30 -2.99 12.43 0.59
C THR A 30 -3.65 12.99 1.86
N ALA A 31 -3.34 14.23 2.25
CA ALA A 31 -3.98 14.87 3.40
C ALA A 31 -5.49 14.99 3.21
N LYS A 32 -5.93 15.34 2.00
CA LYS A 32 -7.35 15.38 1.63
C LYS A 32 -8.06 14.04 1.77
N LEU A 33 -7.42 12.94 1.34
CA LEU A 33 -7.99 11.60 1.48
C LEU A 33 -8.06 11.18 2.94
N LEU A 34 -6.98 11.38 3.71
CA LEU A 34 -6.93 11.05 5.13
C LEU A 34 -7.99 11.82 5.93
N ALA A 35 -8.20 13.11 5.61
CA ALA A 35 -9.24 13.93 6.21
C ALA A 35 -10.68 13.46 5.89
N LYS A 36 -10.88 12.70 4.80
CA LYS A 36 -12.18 12.09 4.46
C LYS A 36 -12.46 10.78 5.21
N GLY A 37 -11.49 10.29 6.00
CA GLY A 37 -11.66 9.12 6.83
C GLY A 37 -11.34 7.78 6.14
N PRO A 38 -11.30 6.70 6.93
CA PRO A 38 -10.81 5.41 6.48
C PRO A 38 -11.71 4.74 5.43
N GLU A 39 -13.02 4.96 5.47
CA GLU A 39 -13.95 4.41 4.49
C GLU A 39 -13.64 4.92 3.08
N LYS A 40 -13.35 6.22 2.94
CA LYS A 40 -13.00 6.80 1.65
C LYS A 40 -11.64 6.33 1.15
N CYS A 41 -10.68 6.13 2.07
CA CYS A 41 -9.38 5.58 1.72
C CYS A 41 -9.49 4.12 1.23
N ALA A 42 -10.34 3.31 1.88
CA ALA A 42 -10.62 1.94 1.47
C ALA A 42 -11.35 1.86 0.12
N GLU A 43 -12.32 2.75 -0.13
CA GLU A 43 -12.99 2.86 -1.45
C GLU A 43 -11.96 3.11 -2.55
N LYS A 44 -11.07 4.08 -2.36
CA LYS A 44 -10.00 4.37 -3.33
C LYS A 44 -9.05 3.21 -3.54
N PHE A 45 -8.62 2.52 -2.47
CA PHE A 45 -7.82 1.30 -2.62
C PHE A 45 -8.54 0.22 -3.44
N GLY A 46 -9.85 0.05 -3.24
CA GLY A 46 -10.67 -0.88 -4.01
C GLY A 46 -10.73 -0.53 -5.50
N GLU A 47 -10.85 0.75 -5.85
CA GLU A 47 -10.82 1.22 -7.24
C GLU A 47 -9.51 0.82 -7.93
N GLU A 48 -8.36 1.18 -7.37
CA GLU A 48 -7.06 0.89 -7.99
C GLU A 48 -6.79 -0.62 -8.07
N ALA A 49 -7.23 -1.39 -7.08
CA ALA A 49 -7.10 -2.84 -7.10
C ALA A 49 -7.87 -3.47 -8.27
N ILE A 50 -9.07 -2.96 -8.57
CA ILE A 50 -9.86 -3.41 -9.72
C ILE A 50 -9.21 -2.97 -11.03
N GLU A 51 -8.69 -1.75 -11.11
CA GLU A 51 -7.98 -1.26 -12.31
C GLU A 51 -6.75 -2.12 -12.61
N ALA A 52 -5.92 -2.43 -11.60
CA ALA A 52 -4.79 -3.35 -11.74
C ALA A 52 -5.21 -4.75 -12.22
N ILE A 53 -6.32 -5.28 -11.71
CA ILE A 53 -6.88 -6.57 -12.18
C ILE A 53 -7.28 -6.48 -13.65
N ILE A 54 -7.96 -5.40 -14.05
CA ILE A 54 -8.38 -5.19 -15.44
C ILE A 54 -7.16 -5.16 -16.36
N GLU A 55 -6.13 -4.39 -16.03
CA GLU A 55 -4.94 -4.28 -16.88
C GLU A 55 -4.13 -5.58 -16.93
N ALA A 56 -4.11 -6.35 -15.84
CA ALA A 56 -3.57 -7.70 -15.85
C ALA A 56 -4.33 -8.62 -16.82
N THR A 57 -5.67 -8.56 -16.87
CA THR A 57 -6.47 -9.37 -17.82
C THR A 57 -6.29 -8.94 -19.28
N ARG A 58 -5.97 -7.67 -19.52
CA ARG A 58 -5.68 -7.12 -20.85
C ARG A 58 -4.28 -7.45 -21.34
N GLY A 59 -3.37 -7.82 -20.44
CA GLY A 59 -1.96 -8.01 -20.76
C GLY A 59 -1.22 -6.69 -21.04
N ASP A 60 -1.77 -5.55 -20.62
CA ASP A 60 -1.11 -4.24 -20.74
C ASP A 60 -0.09 -4.09 -19.62
N ARG A 61 1.16 -4.41 -19.94
CA ARG A 61 2.26 -4.41 -18.97
C ARG A 61 2.50 -3.03 -18.36
N ASP A 62 2.48 -1.98 -19.18
CA ASP A 62 2.89 -0.65 -18.71
C ASP A 62 1.78 -0.03 -17.86
N ARG A 63 0.51 -0.23 -18.23
CA ARG A 63 -0.60 0.15 -17.34
C ARG A 63 -0.62 -0.67 -16.07
N LEU A 64 -0.42 -1.99 -16.13
CA LEU A 64 -0.36 -2.81 -14.91
C LEU A 64 0.70 -2.32 -13.93
N VAL A 65 1.87 -1.88 -14.40
CA VAL A 65 2.89 -1.28 -13.53
C VAL A 65 2.40 0.01 -12.89
N SER A 66 1.69 0.85 -13.64
CA SER A 66 1.09 2.09 -13.12
C SER A 66 0.04 1.79 -12.05
N GLU A 67 -0.95 0.95 -12.35
CA GLU A 67 -2.03 0.62 -11.41
C GLU A 67 -1.51 -0.12 -10.17
N ALA A 68 -0.50 -0.99 -10.33
CA ALA A 68 0.14 -1.63 -9.18
C ALA A 68 0.85 -0.60 -8.28
N ALA A 69 1.41 0.47 -8.83
CA ALA A 69 1.98 1.55 -8.03
C ALA A 69 0.89 2.32 -7.28
N ASP A 70 -0.25 2.59 -7.92
CA ASP A 70 -1.40 3.26 -7.28
C ASP A 70 -2.03 2.37 -6.20
N VAL A 71 -2.10 1.05 -6.40
CA VAL A 71 -2.47 0.08 -5.37
C VAL A 71 -1.56 0.18 -4.15
N LEU A 72 -0.24 0.22 -4.33
CA LEU A 72 0.71 0.34 -3.21
C LEU A 72 0.57 1.69 -2.50
N TYR A 73 0.37 2.78 -3.25
CA TYR A 73 0.11 4.10 -2.68
C TYR A 73 -1.17 4.11 -1.85
N HIS A 74 -2.28 3.66 -2.41
CA HIS A 74 -3.59 3.68 -1.76
C HIS A 74 -3.69 2.68 -0.61
N LEU A 75 -2.95 1.56 -0.66
CA LEU A 75 -2.78 0.66 0.47
C LEU A 75 -2.14 1.40 1.67
N LEU A 76 -1.03 2.11 1.44
CA LEU A 76 -0.36 2.87 2.50
C LEU A 76 -1.24 3.98 3.08
N VAL A 77 -2.02 4.68 2.25
CA VAL A 77 -2.98 5.69 2.71
C VAL A 77 -4.10 5.05 3.54
N MET A 78 -4.64 3.91 3.11
CA MET A 78 -5.68 3.17 3.84
C MET A 78 -5.17 2.67 5.19
N LEU A 79 -3.95 2.13 5.26
CA LEU A 79 -3.31 1.70 6.50
C LEU A 79 -3.12 2.89 7.45
N ALA A 80 -2.58 4.00 6.95
CA ALA A 80 -2.37 5.21 7.73
C ALA A 80 -3.68 5.78 8.32
N ALA A 81 -4.80 5.70 7.57
CA ALA A 81 -6.13 6.10 8.05
C ALA A 81 -6.68 5.19 9.18
N ARG A 82 -6.04 4.04 9.43
CA ARG A 82 -6.34 3.10 10.51
C ARG A 82 -5.18 2.95 11.50
N ASP A 83 -4.26 3.92 11.50
CA ASP A 83 -3.10 3.94 12.39
C ASP A 83 -2.18 2.71 12.26
N LEU A 84 -2.11 2.15 11.05
CA LEU A 84 -1.20 1.08 10.69
C LEU A 84 -0.09 1.61 9.78
N THR A 85 1.09 1.00 9.89
CA THR A 85 2.31 1.40 9.18
C THR A 85 2.73 0.35 8.15
N LEU A 86 3.64 0.73 7.25
CA LEU A 86 4.30 -0.25 6.36
C LEU A 86 5.05 -1.32 7.18
N ALA A 87 5.67 -0.93 8.30
CA ALA A 87 6.40 -1.85 9.16
C ALA A 87 5.50 -2.93 9.77
N ASP A 88 4.24 -2.61 10.09
CA ASP A 88 3.27 -3.61 10.58
C ASP A 88 2.98 -4.68 9.52
N VAL A 89 2.89 -4.27 8.24
CA VAL A 89 2.71 -5.20 7.12
C VAL A 89 3.97 -6.00 6.85
N GLU A 90 5.15 -5.37 6.87
CA GLU A 90 6.43 -6.05 6.66
C GLU A 90 6.70 -7.09 7.77
N ALA A 91 6.38 -6.78 9.03
CA ALA A 91 6.48 -7.74 10.13
C ALA A 91 5.56 -8.96 9.92
N GLU A 92 4.35 -8.75 9.40
CA GLU A 92 3.45 -9.85 9.04
C GLU A 92 3.96 -10.67 7.86
N LEU A 93 4.61 -10.04 6.87
CA LEU A 93 5.25 -10.75 5.77
C LEU A 93 6.43 -11.59 6.27
N GLU A 94 7.32 -11.03 7.10
CA GLU A 94 8.43 -11.75 7.72
C GLU A 94 7.95 -12.97 8.54
N ARG A 95 6.84 -12.80 9.30
CA ARG A 95 6.20 -13.90 10.02
C ARG A 95 5.78 -15.05 9.09
N ARG A 96 5.38 -14.76 7.84
CA ARG A 96 4.93 -15.74 6.84
C ARG A 96 6.07 -16.34 6.02
N GLU A 97 7.19 -15.65 5.84
CA GLU A 97 8.30 -16.09 4.97
C GLU A 97 8.88 -17.46 5.33
N GLY A 98 8.72 -17.91 6.58
CA GLY A 98 9.13 -19.25 7.06
C GLY A 98 8.05 -20.33 7.05
N VAL A 99 6.80 -19.98 6.76
CA VAL A 99 5.65 -20.92 6.78
C VAL A 99 5.17 -21.05 5.35
N SER A 100 5.55 -22.14 4.67
CA SER A 100 5.08 -22.33 3.28
C SER A 100 3.55 -22.27 3.25
N GLY A 101 2.97 -21.54 2.30
CA GLY A 101 1.52 -21.40 2.16
C GLY A 101 0.77 -22.73 1.97
N LEU A 102 1.50 -23.82 1.69
CA LEU A 102 1.01 -25.19 1.69
C LEU A 102 0.86 -25.77 3.11
N ALA A 103 1.81 -25.50 4.01
CA ALA A 103 1.76 -25.93 5.40
C ALA A 103 0.66 -25.20 6.19
N GLU A 104 0.48 -23.90 5.93
CA GLU A 104 -0.62 -23.11 6.52
C GLU A 104 -2.01 -23.57 6.06
N LYS A 105 -2.12 -24.07 4.83
CA LYS A 105 -3.37 -24.61 4.28
C LYS A 105 -3.70 -26.00 4.83
N ALA A 106 -2.68 -26.85 5.00
CA ALA A 106 -2.81 -28.19 5.60
C ALA A 106 -3.15 -28.17 7.10
N ALA A 107 -2.82 -27.09 7.83
CA ALA A 107 -3.13 -26.95 9.25
C ALA A 107 -4.57 -26.46 9.55
N ARG A 108 -5.34 -26.10 8.52
CA ARG A 108 -6.73 -25.60 8.63
C ARG A 108 -7.79 -26.63 8.22
N GLU A 109 -7.36 -27.80 7.74
CA GLU A 109 -8.20 -28.97 7.42
C GLU A 109 -8.12 -30.00 8.56
#